data_AF-A0A9P1CWW1-F1
#
_entry.id   AF-A0A9P1CWW1-F1
#
_cell.length_a   1.000
_cell.length_b   1.000
_cell.length_c   1.000
_cell.angle_alpha   90.00
_cell.angle_beta   90.00
_cell.angle_gamma   90.00
#
_symmetry.space_group_name_H-M   'P 1'
#
loop_
_entity.id
_entity.type
_entity.pdbx_description
1 polymer ?
#
loop_
_entity_poly.entity_id
_entity_poly.type
_entity_poly.pdbx_seq_one_letter_code
_entity_poly.pdbx_strand_id
1 'polypeptide(L)'
;MANLDVNFVESFRHQLGERDGILSYEEAIVQVSGQRLLGPQQKPLKSNRPKGDVCLIDLPIRDLHSHGGKLEQFVDIIQNHPVEGEISINADFLDNLLYKHAVQAKYSALPKPFCLKAEPKVPYSMQFVIVPSYLPPDEDHAYVDIFKHVYLHKNKILSSECIPCCHGIPVRFDWGSQVRLGLTGMNYMLDRVGGMQVRLWTIQPKFEKKVTLDQTAREAGYHFIRDHGPRSNNRNQFMEWTDEQVHLAGGPLEGWHEGKVKEALHNYYRGRQNAKTLEYWPLTLKSFSAWSGPAVSSALDNVALSLGDVIDAATQDISEMASDFKSFVASAVGLEDESGDEAEAERQKA
;
A
#
# COMPACT_ATOMS: atom_id res chain seq x y z
N MET A 1 17.82 1.86 5.66
CA MET A 1 17.31 3.00 4.88
C MET A 1 17.56 2.66 3.42
N ALA A 2 16.50 2.51 2.62
CA ALA A 2 16.67 2.18 1.20
C ALA A 2 17.17 3.42 0.45
N ASN A 3 18.24 3.26 -0.35
CA ASN A 3 18.71 4.29 -1.27
C ASN A 3 17.59 4.64 -2.25
N LEU A 4 16.98 5.82 -2.07
CA LEU A 4 16.11 6.44 -3.05
C LEU A 4 17.02 6.99 -4.15
N ASP A 5 16.91 6.41 -5.33
CA ASP A 5 17.56 6.90 -6.54
C ASP A 5 16.86 8.20 -6.96
N VAL A 6 17.41 9.35 -6.53
CA VAL A 6 16.88 10.70 -6.78
C VAL A 6 17.38 11.20 -8.13
N ASN A 7 16.73 10.75 -9.20
CA ASN A 7 16.65 11.58 -10.40
C ASN A 7 15.71 12.74 -10.06
N PHE A 8 16.28 13.93 -9.81
CA PHE A 8 15.55 15.13 -9.43
C PHE A 8 14.54 15.52 -10.53
N VAL A 9 13.29 15.67 -10.15
CA VAL A 9 12.30 16.36 -10.98
C VAL A 9 12.43 17.85 -10.66
N GLU A 10 13.21 18.55 -11.46
CA GLU A 10 13.34 20.02 -11.33
C GLU A 10 11.97 20.69 -11.36
N SER A 11 11.70 21.65 -10.48
CA SER A 11 10.48 22.45 -10.60
C SER A 11 10.53 23.32 -11.86
N PHE A 12 9.38 23.81 -12.36
CA PHE A 12 9.42 24.83 -13.42
C PHE A 12 10.17 26.08 -12.98
N ARG A 13 10.05 26.43 -11.69
CA ARG A 13 10.83 27.50 -11.07
C ARG A 13 12.33 27.28 -11.27
N HIS A 14 12.83 26.07 -11.00
CA HIS A 14 14.24 25.73 -11.21
C HIS A 14 14.68 25.89 -12.67
N GLN A 15 13.86 25.45 -13.62
CA GLN A 15 14.15 25.57 -15.06
C GLN A 15 14.19 27.02 -15.55
N LEU A 16 13.47 27.92 -14.88
CA LEU A 16 13.53 29.36 -15.13
C LEU A 16 14.78 30.02 -14.52
N GLY A 17 15.70 29.24 -13.94
CA GLY A 17 16.94 29.71 -13.32
C GLY A 17 16.78 30.20 -11.89
N GLU A 18 15.60 30.01 -11.29
CA GLU A 18 15.35 30.33 -9.88
C GLU A 18 15.70 29.13 -8.97
N ARG A 19 15.78 29.34 -7.66
CA ARG A 19 15.92 28.23 -6.71
C ARG A 19 14.58 27.52 -6.53
N ASP A 20 14.60 26.23 -6.21
CA ASP A 20 13.38 25.51 -5.83
C ASP A 20 12.63 26.22 -4.70
N GLY A 21 11.29 26.12 -4.72
CA GLY A 21 10.43 26.69 -3.69
C GLY A 21 10.62 26.05 -2.31
N ILE A 22 9.73 26.41 -1.38
CA ILE A 22 9.81 25.97 0.02
C ILE A 22 9.64 24.45 0.22
N LEU A 23 9.06 23.77 -0.76
CA LEU A 23 8.83 22.33 -0.77
C LEU A 23 9.07 21.81 -2.19
N SER A 24 10.09 20.99 -2.34
CA SER A 24 10.33 20.22 -3.56
C SER A 24 9.35 19.04 -3.67
N TYR A 25 9.22 18.51 -4.89
CA TYR A 25 8.40 17.33 -5.11
C TYR A 25 8.96 16.09 -4.39
N GLU A 26 10.27 15.92 -4.33
CA GLU A 26 10.94 14.83 -3.62
C GLU A 26 10.64 14.87 -2.12
N GLU A 27 10.73 16.05 -1.51
CA GLU A 27 10.34 16.22 -0.11
C GLU A 27 8.86 15.91 0.10
N ALA A 28 7.99 16.32 -0.81
CA ALA A 28 6.57 15.97 -0.76
C ALA A 28 6.37 14.45 -0.81
N ILE A 29 7.13 13.73 -1.65
CA ILE A 29 7.09 12.26 -1.72
C ILE A 29 7.53 11.61 -0.41
N VAL A 30 8.56 12.14 0.23
CA VAL A 30 9.01 11.68 1.55
C VAL A 30 7.93 11.89 2.60
N GLN A 31 7.27 13.06 2.62
CA GLN A 31 6.21 13.37 3.59
C GLN A 31 4.98 12.47 3.47
N VAL A 32 4.64 12.05 2.25
CA VAL A 32 3.50 11.14 2.02
C VAL A 32 3.88 9.67 2.14
N SER A 33 5.12 9.36 2.49
CA SER A 33 5.53 7.99 2.76
C SER A 33 4.74 7.42 3.94
N GLY A 34 4.13 6.25 3.75
CA GLY A 34 3.21 5.67 4.74
C GLY A 34 1.78 6.23 4.69
N GLN A 35 1.47 7.13 3.76
CA GLN A 35 0.12 7.64 3.50
C GLN A 35 -0.49 7.04 2.23
N ARG A 36 -1.82 6.98 2.14
CA ARG A 36 -2.60 6.54 0.99
C ARG A 36 -3.45 7.68 0.47
N LEU A 37 -3.66 7.69 -0.84
CA LEU A 37 -4.59 8.58 -1.51
C LEU A 37 -5.95 7.91 -1.62
N LEU A 38 -7.01 8.56 -1.10
CA LEU A 38 -8.39 8.13 -1.24
C LEU A 38 -9.12 8.99 -2.27
N GLY A 39 -9.69 8.35 -3.27
CA GLY A 39 -10.51 8.99 -4.30
C GLY A 39 -10.34 8.33 -5.68
N PRO A 40 -10.91 8.93 -6.73
CA PRO A 40 -11.67 10.18 -6.71
C PRO A 40 -12.95 10.07 -5.87
N GLN A 41 -13.23 11.08 -5.05
CA GLN A 41 -14.42 11.14 -4.20
C GLN A 41 -15.67 11.40 -5.04
N GLN A 42 -16.78 10.70 -4.76
CA GLN A 42 -18.07 10.98 -5.40
C GLN A 42 -18.60 12.38 -5.06
N LYS A 43 -18.36 12.81 -3.82
CA LYS A 43 -18.60 14.18 -3.38
C LYS A 43 -17.25 14.86 -3.20
N PRO A 44 -16.85 15.79 -4.08
CA PRO A 44 -15.62 16.53 -3.94
C PRO A 44 -15.54 17.24 -2.58
N LEU A 45 -14.31 17.49 -2.14
CA LEU A 45 -14.03 18.33 -0.98
C LEU A 45 -13.93 19.79 -1.43
N LYS A 46 -14.46 20.70 -0.62
CA LYS A 46 -14.38 22.14 -0.84
C LYS A 46 -13.55 22.76 0.28
N SER A 47 -12.66 23.68 -0.05
CA SER A 47 -11.95 24.50 0.94
C SER A 47 -11.70 25.90 0.39
N ASN A 48 -11.71 26.90 1.26
CA ASN A 48 -11.18 28.23 0.97
C ASN A 48 -10.22 28.59 2.09
N ARG A 49 -8.92 28.64 1.77
CA ARG A 49 -7.83 28.87 2.73
C ARG A 49 -7.00 30.07 2.28
N PRO A 50 -6.27 30.74 3.18
CA PRO A 50 -5.24 31.70 2.78
C PRO A 50 -4.28 31.10 1.75
N LYS A 51 -3.61 31.95 0.98
CA LYS A 51 -2.51 31.52 0.10
C LYS A 51 -1.49 30.75 0.93
N GLY A 52 -1.14 29.57 0.47
CA GLY A 52 -0.15 28.73 1.14
C GLY A 52 1.26 29.05 0.70
N ASP A 53 2.19 28.19 1.06
CA ASP A 53 3.62 28.40 0.88
C ASP A 53 4.20 27.71 -0.36
N VAL A 54 3.41 26.88 -1.03
CA VAL A 54 3.74 26.27 -2.33
C VAL A 54 3.10 27.07 -3.46
N CYS A 55 3.87 27.40 -4.50
CA CYS A 55 3.34 28.01 -5.72
C CYS A 55 2.99 26.95 -6.78
N LEU A 56 2.11 27.28 -7.72
CA LEU A 56 1.76 26.33 -8.81
C LEU A 56 2.98 25.94 -9.66
N ILE A 57 3.96 26.83 -9.81
CA ILE A 57 5.21 26.57 -10.54
C ILE A 57 6.18 25.63 -9.80
N ASP A 58 5.94 25.39 -8.51
CA ASP A 58 6.70 24.41 -7.71
C ASP A 58 6.19 22.98 -7.92
N LEU A 59 5.01 22.82 -8.53
CA LEU A 59 4.42 21.51 -8.76
C LEU A 59 5.23 20.70 -9.80
N PRO A 60 5.16 19.35 -9.74
CA PRO A 60 5.83 18.45 -10.68
C PRO A 60 5.10 18.40 -12.03
N ILE A 61 5.06 19.53 -12.72
CA ILE A 61 4.36 19.71 -14.00
C ILE A 61 5.33 20.09 -15.12
N ARG A 62 4.94 19.80 -16.36
CA ARG A 62 5.68 20.06 -17.60
C ARG A 62 4.73 20.42 -18.72
N ASP A 63 5.21 21.17 -19.69
CA ASP A 63 4.42 21.50 -20.86
C ASP A 63 3.95 20.24 -21.58
N LEU A 64 2.69 20.30 -22.03
CA LEU A 64 2.11 19.25 -22.83
C LEU A 64 2.47 19.47 -24.30
N HIS A 65 3.21 18.53 -24.88
CA HIS A 65 3.55 18.55 -26.31
C HIS A 65 2.60 17.69 -27.14
N SER A 66 2.30 18.14 -28.37
CA SER A 66 1.43 17.43 -29.32
C SER A 66 1.94 16.03 -29.66
N HIS A 67 3.26 15.84 -29.69
CA HIS A 67 3.92 14.56 -29.93
C HIS A 67 4.13 13.72 -28.65
N GLY A 68 3.51 14.13 -27.53
CA GLY A 68 3.54 13.38 -26.29
C GLY A 68 2.78 12.06 -26.37
N GLY A 69 3.04 11.18 -25.39
CA GLY A 69 2.39 9.88 -25.27
C GLY A 69 0.93 9.96 -24.82
N LYS A 70 0.40 8.84 -24.33
CA LYS A 70 -0.94 8.81 -23.75
C LYS A 70 -0.92 9.21 -22.27
N LEU A 71 -1.95 9.92 -21.84
CA LEU A 71 -2.11 10.45 -20.50
C LEU A 71 -3.41 9.94 -19.87
N GLU A 72 -3.35 9.66 -18.57
CA GLU A 72 -4.52 9.38 -17.73
C GLU A 72 -5.06 10.65 -17.04
N GLN A 73 -4.30 11.74 -17.13
CA GLN A 73 -4.59 13.01 -16.50
C GLN A 73 -3.72 14.11 -17.10
N PHE A 74 -4.26 15.33 -17.11
CA PHE A 74 -3.60 16.53 -17.58
C PHE A 74 -4.14 17.74 -16.82
N VAL A 75 -3.51 18.89 -17.01
CA VAL A 75 -3.89 20.12 -16.33
C VAL A 75 -4.01 21.25 -17.35
N ASP A 76 -4.99 22.11 -17.13
CA ASP A 76 -5.15 23.40 -17.79
C ASP A 76 -4.89 24.52 -16.78
N ILE A 77 -3.84 25.31 -17.00
CA ILE A 77 -3.46 26.44 -16.14
C ILE A 77 -3.83 27.75 -16.84
N ILE A 78 -4.74 28.51 -16.24
CA ILE A 78 -5.09 29.85 -16.69
C ILE A 78 -4.46 30.83 -15.71
N GLN A 79 -3.56 31.67 -16.21
CA GLN A 79 -2.88 32.66 -15.38
C GLN A 79 -3.58 34.01 -15.45
N ASN A 80 -3.43 34.79 -14.38
CA ASN A 80 -3.84 36.19 -14.35
C ASN A 80 -5.31 36.42 -14.75
N HIS A 81 -6.23 35.57 -14.28
CA HIS A 81 -7.66 35.78 -14.49
C HIS A 81 -8.17 36.84 -13.50
N PRO A 82 -8.86 37.90 -13.96
CA PRO A 82 -9.33 38.96 -13.08
C PRO A 82 -10.37 38.42 -12.09
N VAL A 83 -10.27 38.83 -10.83
CA VAL A 83 -11.21 38.44 -9.76
C VAL A 83 -12.58 39.07 -9.96
N GLU A 84 -12.61 40.28 -10.53
CA GLU A 84 -13.81 41.04 -10.83
C GLU A 84 -14.03 41.14 -12.34
N GLY A 85 -15.29 41.09 -12.78
CA GLY A 85 -15.64 41.07 -14.20
C GLY A 85 -17.02 40.46 -14.42
N GLU A 86 -17.22 39.76 -15.55
CA GLU A 86 -18.46 39.02 -15.83
C GLU A 86 -18.78 37.97 -14.75
N ILE A 87 -17.73 37.42 -14.13
CA ILE A 87 -17.82 36.44 -13.06
C ILE A 87 -16.94 36.92 -11.91
N SER A 88 -17.55 37.17 -10.75
CA SER A 88 -16.80 37.53 -9.55
C SER A 88 -16.33 36.29 -8.80
N ILE A 89 -15.02 36.16 -8.56
CA ILE A 89 -14.44 35.02 -7.84
C ILE A 89 -14.46 35.31 -6.34
N ASN A 90 -15.55 34.90 -5.70
CA ASN A 90 -15.79 35.07 -4.28
C ASN A 90 -16.32 33.77 -3.64
N ALA A 91 -16.74 33.83 -2.37
CA ALA A 91 -17.28 32.67 -1.66
C ALA A 91 -18.57 32.11 -2.31
N ASP A 92 -19.43 32.97 -2.85
CA ASP A 92 -20.65 32.57 -3.55
C ASP A 92 -20.33 31.81 -4.84
N PHE A 93 -19.35 32.29 -5.60
CA PHE A 93 -18.83 31.57 -6.77
C PHE A 93 -18.35 30.16 -6.40
N LEU A 94 -17.55 30.03 -5.34
CA LEU A 94 -17.06 28.72 -4.91
C LEU A 94 -18.22 27.78 -4.52
N ASP A 95 -19.18 28.28 -3.75
CA ASP A 95 -20.22 27.48 -3.12
C ASP A 95 -21.35 27.11 -4.08
N ASN A 96 -21.89 28.12 -4.77
CA ASN A 96 -23.13 28.02 -5.53
C ASN A 96 -22.90 27.77 -7.01
N LEU A 97 -21.72 28.11 -7.54
CA LEU A 97 -21.35 27.84 -8.93
C LEU A 97 -20.38 26.66 -9.03
N LEU A 98 -19.14 26.80 -8.57
CA LEU A 98 -18.08 25.83 -8.82
C LEU A 98 -18.35 24.49 -8.13
N TYR A 99 -18.57 24.51 -6.81
CA TYR A 99 -18.77 23.28 -6.03
C TYR A 99 -20.04 22.55 -6.43
N LYS A 100 -21.15 23.28 -6.59
CA LYS A 100 -22.45 22.73 -7.00
C LYS A 100 -22.35 21.94 -8.31
N HIS A 101 -21.67 22.48 -9.32
CA HIS A 101 -21.50 21.79 -10.60
C HIS A 101 -20.51 20.63 -10.50
N ALA A 102 -19.44 20.78 -9.71
CA ALA A 102 -18.47 19.72 -9.50
C ALA A 102 -19.08 18.48 -8.82
N VAL A 103 -19.95 18.65 -7.82
CA VAL A 103 -20.67 17.54 -7.16
C VAL A 103 -21.60 16.81 -8.14
N GLN A 104 -22.18 17.53 -9.10
CA GLN A 104 -23.06 16.94 -10.12
C GLN A 104 -22.30 16.41 -11.34
N ALA A 105 -20.97 16.52 -11.37
CA ALA A 105 -20.12 16.25 -12.53
C ALA A 105 -20.56 17.00 -13.81
N LYS A 106 -21.23 18.16 -13.68
CA LYS A 106 -21.72 18.99 -14.79
C LYS A 106 -20.72 20.06 -15.17
N TYR A 107 -19.51 19.65 -15.54
CA TYR A 107 -18.42 20.57 -15.76
C TYR A 107 -18.58 21.45 -17.02
N SER A 108 -19.27 20.99 -18.06
CA SER A 108 -19.57 21.78 -19.26
C SER A 108 -20.52 22.94 -19.00
N ALA A 109 -21.33 22.85 -17.95
CA ALA A 109 -22.26 23.91 -17.56
C ALA A 109 -21.57 25.02 -16.74
N LEU A 110 -20.30 24.84 -16.35
CA LEU A 110 -19.51 25.92 -15.77
C LEU A 110 -19.27 27.00 -16.81
N PRO A 111 -19.26 28.28 -16.42
CA PRO A 111 -18.93 29.35 -17.35
C PRO A 111 -17.44 29.27 -17.76
N LYS A 112 -17.11 29.89 -18.90
CA LYS A 112 -15.72 30.03 -19.31
C LYS A 112 -14.97 30.95 -18.33
N PRO A 113 -13.68 30.69 -18.05
CA PRO A 113 -12.86 29.60 -18.55
C PRO A 113 -12.85 28.37 -17.60
N PHE A 114 -13.83 28.22 -16.71
CA PHE A 114 -13.87 27.14 -15.70
C PHE A 114 -14.32 25.80 -16.28
N CYS A 115 -15.09 25.80 -17.37
CA CYS A 115 -15.29 24.60 -18.19
C CYS A 115 -14.02 24.28 -19.01
N LEU A 116 -14.04 23.13 -19.70
CA LEU A 116 -13.05 22.83 -20.74
C LEU A 116 -13.53 23.43 -22.08
N LYS A 117 -12.57 23.78 -22.95
CA LYS A 117 -12.86 24.33 -24.29
C LYS A 117 -13.51 23.29 -25.20
N ALA A 118 -13.09 22.04 -25.04
CA ALA A 118 -13.67 20.85 -25.64
C ALA A 118 -13.67 19.72 -24.59
N GLU A 119 -14.67 18.84 -24.63
CA GLU A 119 -14.76 17.73 -23.67
C GLU A 119 -13.90 16.53 -24.11
N PRO A 120 -13.20 15.87 -23.17
CA PRO A 120 -12.60 14.57 -23.41
C PRO A 120 -13.64 13.56 -23.88
N LYS A 121 -13.28 12.69 -24.84
CA LYS A 121 -14.16 11.62 -25.37
C LYS A 121 -14.40 10.47 -24.38
N VAL A 122 -13.83 10.55 -23.18
CA VAL A 122 -13.92 9.53 -22.13
C VAL A 122 -14.45 10.17 -20.85
N PRO A 123 -15.04 9.38 -19.93
CA PRO A 123 -15.45 9.91 -18.64
C PRO A 123 -14.30 10.60 -17.93
N TYR A 124 -14.58 11.75 -17.34
CA TYR A 124 -13.58 12.54 -16.63
C TYR A 124 -14.17 13.20 -15.37
N SER A 125 -13.29 13.55 -14.45
CA SER A 125 -13.60 14.43 -13.33
C SER A 125 -12.54 15.51 -13.22
N MET A 126 -12.91 16.67 -12.68
CA MET A 126 -11.99 17.78 -12.48
C MET A 126 -11.87 18.15 -11.02
N GLN A 127 -10.64 18.45 -10.61
CA GLN A 127 -10.36 19.21 -9.40
C GLN A 127 -9.86 20.61 -9.78
N PHE A 128 -10.16 21.57 -8.93
CA PHE A 128 -9.86 22.98 -9.13
C PHE A 128 -9.02 23.50 -7.97
N VAL A 129 -8.01 24.30 -8.28
CA VAL A 129 -7.29 25.14 -7.32
C VAL A 129 -7.21 26.54 -7.91
N ILE A 130 -7.69 27.53 -7.17
CA ILE A 130 -7.71 28.93 -7.55
C ILE A 130 -6.99 29.71 -6.46
N VAL A 131 -5.91 30.38 -6.84
CA VAL A 131 -5.03 31.12 -5.92
C VAL A 131 -4.73 32.51 -6.45
N PRO A 132 -4.39 33.49 -5.59
CA PRO A 132 -3.90 34.79 -6.05
C PRO A 132 -2.72 34.62 -7.02
N SER A 133 -2.73 35.39 -8.10
CA SER A 133 -1.74 35.25 -9.17
C SER A 133 -0.33 35.45 -8.66
N TYR A 134 0.60 34.64 -9.16
CA TYR A 134 2.00 34.77 -8.78
C TYR A 134 2.64 36.05 -9.36
N LEU A 135 2.31 36.38 -10.61
CA LEU A 135 2.82 37.55 -11.34
C LEU A 135 1.66 38.29 -12.03
N PRO A 136 0.87 39.08 -11.28
CA PRO A 136 -0.23 39.84 -11.86
C PRO A 136 0.30 40.87 -12.88
N PRO A 137 -0.48 41.18 -13.93
CA PRO A 137 -0.08 42.10 -14.99
C PRO A 137 -0.07 43.57 -14.53
N ASP A 138 -0.86 43.91 -13.51
CA ASP A 138 -0.95 45.25 -12.91
C ASP A 138 -1.27 45.16 -11.42
N GLU A 139 -1.08 46.29 -10.71
CA GLU A 139 -1.38 46.43 -9.27
C GLU A 139 -2.81 46.93 -9.00
N ASP A 140 -3.51 47.40 -10.03
CA ASP A 140 -4.82 48.05 -9.91
C ASP A 140 -5.95 47.03 -9.70
N HIS A 141 -5.77 45.80 -10.19
CA HIS A 141 -6.77 44.74 -10.09
C HIS A 141 -6.25 43.51 -9.35
N ALA A 142 -7.16 42.81 -8.68
CA ALA A 142 -6.87 41.50 -8.13
C ALA A 142 -6.98 40.43 -9.22
N TYR A 143 -5.97 39.58 -9.31
CA TYR A 143 -5.91 38.47 -10.27
C TYR A 143 -5.71 37.13 -9.57
N VAL A 144 -6.21 36.06 -10.19
CA VAL A 144 -5.99 34.67 -9.74
C VAL A 144 -5.46 33.77 -10.85
N ASP A 145 -4.65 32.80 -10.45
CA ASP A 145 -4.27 31.66 -11.27
C ASP A 145 -5.23 30.50 -11.00
N ILE A 146 -5.73 29.88 -12.06
CA ILE A 146 -6.68 28.78 -12.03
C ILE A 146 -5.97 27.52 -12.53
N PHE A 147 -5.88 26.52 -11.67
CA PHE A 147 -5.35 25.20 -11.97
C PHE A 147 -6.51 24.20 -12.06
N LYS A 148 -6.77 23.68 -13.27
CA LYS A 148 -7.80 22.66 -13.52
C LYS A 148 -7.12 21.32 -13.79
N HIS A 149 -7.10 20.41 -12.82
CA HIS A 149 -6.61 19.06 -13.04
C HIS A 149 -7.74 18.15 -13.50
N VAL A 150 -7.59 17.61 -14.71
CA VAL A 150 -8.52 16.70 -15.38
C VAL A 150 -8.03 15.27 -15.20
N TYR A 151 -8.85 14.43 -14.57
CA TYR A 151 -8.61 13.00 -14.38
C TYR A 151 -9.55 12.16 -15.23
N LEU A 152 -8.97 11.28 -16.04
CA LEU A 152 -9.68 10.52 -17.07
C LEU A 152 -10.14 9.13 -16.59
N HIS A 153 -10.25 8.91 -15.27
CA HIS A 153 -10.67 7.63 -14.70
C HIS A 153 -9.87 6.43 -15.21
N LYS A 154 -8.54 6.59 -15.30
CA LYS A 154 -7.57 5.61 -15.84
C LYS A 154 -7.67 5.34 -17.35
N ASN A 155 -8.57 6.03 -18.07
CA ASN A 155 -8.56 6.01 -19.53
C ASN A 155 -7.34 6.79 -20.04
N LYS A 156 -6.77 6.33 -21.15
CA LYS A 156 -5.55 6.89 -21.75
C LYS A 156 -5.87 7.61 -23.05
N ILE A 157 -5.74 8.93 -23.07
CA ILE A 157 -5.92 9.78 -24.27
C ILE A 157 -4.58 10.32 -24.73
N LEU A 158 -4.37 10.49 -26.05
CA LEU A 158 -3.16 11.09 -26.62
C LEU A 158 -3.01 12.56 -26.21
N SER A 159 -1.78 13.01 -25.95
CA SER A 159 -1.50 14.41 -25.62
C SER A 159 -2.07 15.40 -26.65
N SER A 160 -2.01 15.09 -27.93
CA SER A 160 -2.56 15.92 -29.02
C SER A 160 -4.07 16.14 -28.93
N GLU A 161 -4.81 15.21 -28.30
CA GLU A 161 -6.26 15.33 -28.08
C GLU A 161 -6.59 16.09 -26.79
N CYS A 162 -5.67 16.12 -25.82
CA CYS A 162 -5.86 16.87 -24.57
C CYS A 162 -5.62 18.38 -24.74
N ILE A 163 -4.64 18.79 -25.57
CA ILE A 163 -4.28 20.21 -25.79
C ILE A 163 -5.50 21.07 -26.21
N PRO A 164 -6.35 20.66 -27.17
CA PRO A 164 -7.51 21.44 -27.59
C PRO A 164 -8.60 21.56 -26.51
N CYS A 165 -8.55 20.76 -25.44
CA CYS A 165 -9.48 20.84 -24.32
C CYS A 165 -9.19 22.04 -23.41
N CYS A 166 -7.98 22.58 -23.45
CA CYS A 166 -7.52 23.63 -22.53
C CYS A 166 -7.85 25.05 -23.03
N HIS A 167 -8.14 25.95 -22.10
CA HIS A 167 -8.27 27.39 -22.34
C HIS A 167 -6.95 28.13 -22.16
N GLY A 168 -6.14 27.73 -21.17
CA GLY A 168 -4.84 28.28 -20.87
C GLY A 168 -3.71 27.35 -21.32
N ILE A 169 -2.70 27.21 -20.46
CA ILE A 169 -1.48 26.45 -20.74
C ILE A 169 -1.73 24.97 -20.39
N PRO A 170 -1.69 24.06 -21.39
CA PRO A 170 -1.83 22.64 -21.14
C PRO A 170 -0.52 22.07 -20.58
N VAL A 171 -0.59 21.44 -19.42
CA VAL A 171 0.57 20.80 -18.78
C VAL A 171 0.23 19.35 -18.40
N ARG A 172 1.27 18.52 -18.33
CA ARG A 172 1.25 17.15 -17.80
C ARG A 172 2.01 17.11 -16.49
N PHE A 173 1.81 16.04 -15.74
CA PHE A 173 2.66 15.77 -14.59
C PHE A 173 3.93 15.02 -14.99
N ASP A 174 5.02 15.34 -14.31
CA ASP A 174 6.30 14.65 -14.41
C ASP A 174 6.59 13.94 -13.08
N TRP A 175 6.40 12.61 -13.09
CA TRP A 175 6.53 11.82 -11.87
C TRP A 175 7.97 11.41 -11.56
N GLY A 176 8.93 11.69 -12.44
CA GLY A 176 10.28 11.16 -12.36
C GLY A 176 10.29 9.64 -12.17
N SER A 177 11.11 9.17 -11.23
CA SER A 177 11.18 7.74 -10.85
C SER A 177 10.05 7.30 -9.89
N GLN A 178 9.29 8.23 -9.30
CA GLN A 178 8.38 7.98 -8.19
C GLN A 178 6.91 7.84 -8.59
N VAL A 179 6.63 7.12 -9.67
CA VAL A 179 5.28 7.00 -10.27
C VAL A 179 4.21 6.51 -9.27
N ARG A 180 4.56 5.60 -8.34
CA ARG A 180 3.60 5.02 -7.38
C ARG A 180 3.09 6.01 -6.34
N LEU A 181 3.95 6.95 -5.92
CA LEU A 181 3.61 7.96 -4.91
C LEU A 181 3.27 9.31 -5.54
N GLY A 182 3.51 9.48 -6.84
CA GLY A 182 3.48 10.79 -7.48
C GLY A 182 2.16 11.54 -7.36
N LEU A 183 1.04 10.87 -7.61
CA LEU A 183 -0.28 11.48 -7.43
C LEU A 183 -0.54 11.86 -5.96
N THR A 184 -0.01 11.11 -5.00
CA THR A 184 -0.15 11.41 -3.57
C THR A 184 0.71 12.62 -3.19
N GLY A 185 1.98 12.65 -3.63
CA GLY A 185 2.88 13.78 -3.39
C GLY A 185 2.37 15.08 -4.02
N MET A 186 1.85 15.02 -5.25
CA MET A 186 1.24 16.19 -5.88
C MET A 186 -0.01 16.68 -5.14
N ASN A 187 -0.88 15.77 -4.66
CA ASN A 187 -2.02 16.19 -3.86
C ASN A 187 -1.61 16.81 -2.51
N TYR A 188 -0.48 16.38 -1.92
CA TYR A 188 0.08 16.98 -0.72
C TYR A 188 0.59 18.40 -0.99
N MET A 189 1.30 18.60 -2.10
CA MET A 189 1.72 19.94 -2.53
C MET A 189 0.51 20.85 -2.79
N LEU A 190 -0.53 20.36 -3.48
CA LEU A 190 -1.75 21.13 -3.70
C LEU A 190 -2.47 21.52 -2.40
N ASP A 191 -2.38 20.72 -1.33
CA ASP A 191 -2.93 21.10 -0.02
C ASP A 191 -2.20 22.29 0.59
N ARG A 192 -0.90 22.43 0.29
CA ARG A 192 -0.05 23.54 0.72
C ARG A 192 -0.06 24.75 -0.21
N VAL A 193 -0.71 24.67 -1.37
CA VAL A 193 -0.93 25.82 -2.25
C VAL A 193 -1.96 26.79 -1.65
N GLY A 194 -2.92 26.30 -0.87
CA GLY A 194 -3.98 27.13 -0.28
C GLY A 194 -5.01 27.62 -1.31
N GLY A 195 -5.68 28.75 -1.01
CA GLY A 195 -6.71 29.34 -1.88
C GLY A 195 -8.05 28.60 -1.89
N MET A 196 -8.85 28.88 -2.92
CA MET A 196 -10.13 28.20 -3.16
C MET A 196 -9.87 26.88 -3.89
N GLN A 197 -10.37 25.78 -3.34
CA GLN A 197 -10.15 24.46 -3.92
C GLN A 197 -11.42 23.63 -3.93
N VAL A 198 -11.54 22.84 -5.00
CA VAL A 198 -12.47 21.72 -5.10
C VAL A 198 -11.62 20.48 -5.41
N ARG A 199 -11.45 19.58 -4.45
CA ARG A 199 -10.50 18.46 -4.51
C ARG A 199 -11.21 17.11 -4.64
N LEU A 200 -10.65 16.24 -5.48
CA LEU A 200 -11.18 14.89 -5.71
C LEU A 200 -10.49 13.84 -4.83
N TRP A 201 -9.33 14.12 -4.26
CA TRP A 201 -8.60 13.16 -3.44
C TRP A 201 -8.33 13.70 -2.04
N THR A 202 -8.21 12.78 -1.10
CA THR A 202 -7.83 13.03 0.29
C THR A 202 -6.66 12.14 0.64
N ILE A 203 -5.70 12.67 1.37
CA ILE A 203 -4.57 11.90 1.87
C ILE A 203 -4.88 11.42 3.28
N GLN A 204 -4.64 10.14 3.55
CA GLN A 204 -4.84 9.52 4.86
C GLN A 204 -3.67 8.62 5.22
N PRO A 205 -3.38 8.40 6.51
CA PRO A 205 -2.43 7.36 6.93
C PRO A 205 -2.79 5.98 6.37
N LYS A 206 -1.82 5.19 5.89
CA LYS A 206 -2.03 3.77 5.52
C LYS A 206 -2.40 2.92 6.73
N PHE A 207 -1.84 3.29 7.88
CA PHE A 207 -2.05 2.62 9.15
C PHE A 207 -2.82 3.57 10.06
N GLU A 208 -4.14 3.46 10.08
CA GLU A 208 -4.83 3.71 11.34
C GLU A 208 -4.30 2.66 12.32
N LYS A 209 -3.76 3.08 13.46
CA LYS A 209 -3.36 2.15 14.52
C LYS A 209 -4.58 1.31 14.86
N LYS A 210 -4.69 0.11 14.29
CA LYS A 210 -5.55 -0.93 14.85
C LYS A 210 -5.09 -1.06 16.29
N VAL A 211 -5.97 -0.86 17.25
CA VAL A 211 -5.68 -1.12 18.66
C VAL A 211 -5.18 -2.55 18.74
N THR A 212 -3.86 -2.72 18.87
CA THR A 212 -3.27 -4.02 19.14
C THR A 212 -3.60 -4.32 20.58
N LEU A 213 -4.73 -4.99 20.79
CA LEU A 213 -5.10 -5.56 22.08
C LEU A 213 -3.93 -6.43 22.55
N ASP A 214 -3.46 -6.17 23.77
CA ASP A 214 -2.48 -7.01 24.45
C ASP A 214 -2.94 -8.48 24.45
N GLN A 215 -1.99 -9.43 24.48
CA GLN A 215 -2.30 -10.86 24.44
C GLN A 215 -3.21 -11.26 25.62
N THR A 216 -2.94 -10.73 26.81
CA THR A 216 -3.73 -10.97 28.02
C THR A 216 -5.16 -10.45 27.86
N ALA A 217 -5.32 -9.23 27.33
CA ALA A 217 -6.63 -8.64 27.06
C ALA A 217 -7.41 -9.42 25.99
N ARG A 218 -6.69 -9.96 25.00
CA ARG A 218 -7.27 -10.80 23.93
C ARG A 218 -7.80 -12.12 24.48
N GLU A 219 -7.04 -12.79 25.33
CA GLU A 219 -7.47 -14.02 25.99
C GLU A 219 -8.68 -13.77 26.90
N ALA A 220 -8.64 -12.71 27.70
CA ALA A 220 -9.76 -12.29 28.54
C ALA A 220 -11.03 -12.01 27.73
N GLY A 221 -10.92 -11.32 26.58
CA GLY A 221 -12.07 -11.07 25.71
C GLY A 221 -12.64 -12.33 25.07
N TYR A 222 -11.82 -13.28 24.63
CA TYR A 222 -12.33 -14.57 24.12
C TYR A 222 -12.98 -15.43 25.20
N HIS A 223 -12.45 -15.42 26.43
CA HIS A 223 -13.09 -16.04 27.58
C HIS A 223 -14.43 -15.37 27.91
N PHE A 224 -14.48 -14.05 27.87
CA PHE A 224 -15.70 -13.30 28.10
C PHE A 224 -16.78 -13.63 27.05
N ILE A 225 -16.43 -13.69 25.77
CA ILE A 225 -17.35 -14.11 24.68
C ILE A 225 -17.83 -15.54 24.90
N ARG A 226 -16.95 -16.46 25.30
CA ARG A 226 -17.32 -17.86 25.58
C ARG A 226 -18.33 -17.96 26.73
N ASP A 227 -18.10 -17.21 27.79
CA ASP A 227 -18.80 -17.37 29.06
C ASP A 227 -20.10 -16.54 29.12
N HIS A 228 -20.13 -15.37 28.47
CA HIS A 228 -21.22 -14.40 28.53
C HIS A 228 -21.88 -14.10 27.17
N GLY A 229 -21.29 -14.58 26.07
CA GLY A 229 -21.83 -14.37 24.73
C GLY A 229 -23.19 -15.07 24.52
N PRO A 230 -24.11 -14.47 23.74
CA PRO A 230 -25.37 -15.11 23.41
C PRO A 230 -25.13 -16.46 22.73
N ARG A 231 -25.84 -17.50 23.17
CA ARG A 231 -25.68 -18.87 22.66
C ARG A 231 -26.43 -19.13 21.35
N SER A 232 -27.31 -18.22 20.94
CA SER A 232 -28.11 -18.32 19.73
C SER A 232 -28.32 -16.94 19.14
N ASN A 233 -28.32 -16.83 17.81
CA ASN A 233 -28.62 -15.56 17.15
C ASN A 233 -30.12 -15.43 16.83
N ASN A 234 -30.98 -15.55 17.84
CA ASN A 234 -32.41 -15.31 17.65
C ASN A 234 -32.67 -13.80 17.69
N ARG A 235 -33.46 -13.27 16.75
CA ARG A 235 -33.78 -11.84 16.68
C ARG A 235 -32.56 -10.90 16.69
N ASN A 236 -31.47 -11.31 16.02
CA ASN A 236 -30.27 -10.49 15.88
C ASN A 236 -29.50 -10.20 17.20
N GLN A 237 -29.68 -11.04 18.23
CA GLN A 237 -28.99 -10.94 19.52
C GLN A 237 -27.46 -10.81 19.41
N PHE A 238 -26.83 -11.38 18.38
CA PHE A 238 -25.37 -11.25 18.22
C PHE A 238 -24.96 -9.83 17.86
N MET A 239 -25.78 -9.14 17.05
CA MET A 239 -25.54 -7.75 16.67
C MET A 239 -25.73 -6.84 17.88
N GLU A 240 -26.85 -6.96 18.57
CA GLU A 240 -27.20 -6.13 19.74
C GLU A 240 -26.15 -6.28 20.84
N TRP A 241 -25.79 -7.52 21.18
CA TRP A 241 -24.80 -7.77 22.22
C TRP A 241 -23.39 -7.33 21.82
N THR A 242 -23.00 -7.49 20.55
CA THR A 242 -21.69 -7.00 20.09
C THR A 242 -21.63 -5.48 20.16
N ASP A 243 -22.67 -4.79 19.73
CA ASP A 243 -22.74 -3.33 19.76
C ASP A 243 -22.67 -2.80 21.21
N GLU A 244 -23.40 -3.42 22.13
CA GLU A 244 -23.37 -3.06 23.55
C GLU A 244 -21.97 -3.27 24.17
N GLN A 245 -21.37 -4.45 23.96
CA GLN A 245 -20.13 -4.81 24.66
C GLN A 245 -18.87 -4.17 24.08
N VAL A 246 -18.87 -3.82 22.78
CA VAL A 246 -17.74 -3.12 22.14
C VAL A 246 -17.68 -1.65 22.52
N HIS A 247 -18.83 -1.04 22.86
CA HIS A 247 -18.94 0.37 23.26
C HIS A 247 -19.04 0.57 24.78
N LEU A 248 -19.03 -0.50 25.56
CA LEU A 248 -19.04 -0.42 27.02
C LEU A 248 -17.67 0.02 27.55
N ALA A 249 -17.59 1.24 28.08
CA ALA A 249 -16.36 1.80 28.63
C ALA A 249 -15.82 0.96 29.79
N GLY A 250 -14.54 0.60 29.74
CA GLY A 250 -13.87 -0.30 30.69
C GLY A 250 -14.24 -1.78 30.53
N GLY A 251 -15.02 -2.13 29.51
CA GLY A 251 -15.47 -3.50 29.26
C GLY A 251 -14.37 -4.41 28.68
N PRO A 252 -14.46 -5.74 28.84
CA PRO A 252 -13.47 -6.69 28.30
C PRO A 252 -13.35 -6.66 26.76
N LEU A 253 -14.38 -6.14 26.09
CA LEU A 253 -14.49 -6.04 24.63
C LEU A 253 -14.42 -4.61 24.12
N GLU A 254 -14.14 -3.62 24.97
CA GLU A 254 -14.05 -2.21 24.58
C GLU A 254 -13.04 -2.04 23.43
N GLY A 255 -13.48 -1.44 22.33
CA GLY A 255 -12.63 -1.19 21.16
C GLY A 255 -12.25 -2.43 20.32
N TRP A 256 -12.85 -3.60 20.60
CA TRP A 256 -12.70 -4.76 19.72
C TRP A 256 -13.39 -4.54 18.39
N HIS A 257 -12.83 -5.12 17.32
CA HIS A 257 -13.48 -5.07 16.01
C HIS A 257 -14.75 -5.92 16.02
N GLU A 258 -15.92 -5.31 15.79
CA GLU A 258 -17.22 -5.99 15.84
C GLU A 258 -17.26 -7.28 15.01
N GLY A 259 -16.66 -7.26 13.81
CA GLY A 259 -16.61 -8.44 12.93
C GLY A 259 -15.95 -9.65 13.60
N LYS A 260 -14.90 -9.45 14.41
CA LYS A 260 -14.22 -10.54 15.14
C LYS A 260 -15.06 -11.08 16.28
N VAL A 261 -15.77 -10.20 17.00
CA VAL A 261 -16.68 -10.59 18.09
C VAL A 261 -17.83 -11.42 17.52
N LYS A 262 -18.45 -10.97 16.42
CA LYS A 262 -19.52 -11.71 15.71
C LYS A 262 -19.02 -13.04 15.17
N GLU A 263 -17.81 -13.08 14.59
CA GLU A 263 -17.21 -14.34 14.12
C GLU A 263 -16.96 -15.32 15.27
N ALA A 264 -16.45 -14.86 16.42
CA ALA A 264 -16.27 -15.68 17.60
C ALA A 264 -17.62 -16.23 18.14
N LEU A 265 -18.65 -15.38 18.24
CA LEU A 265 -20.01 -15.81 18.61
C LEU A 265 -20.57 -16.84 17.63
N HIS A 266 -20.35 -16.64 16.32
CA HIS A 266 -20.73 -17.61 15.30
C HIS A 266 -19.96 -18.92 15.42
N ASN A 267 -18.69 -18.90 15.77
CA ASN A 267 -17.89 -20.11 15.99
C ASN A 267 -18.37 -20.89 17.22
N TYR A 268 -18.70 -20.21 18.32
CA TYR A 268 -19.29 -20.86 19.49
C TYR A 268 -20.70 -21.39 19.22
N TYR A 269 -21.51 -20.65 18.46
CA TYR A 269 -22.83 -21.08 18.01
C TYR A 269 -22.77 -22.32 17.10
N ARG A 270 -21.84 -22.32 16.13
CA ARG A 270 -21.59 -23.46 15.23
C ARG A 270 -20.91 -24.63 15.94
N GLY A 271 -20.34 -24.39 17.12
CA GLY A 271 -19.61 -25.34 17.95
C GLY A 271 -20.51 -26.41 18.59
N ARG A 272 -21.15 -27.23 17.75
CA ARG A 272 -21.72 -28.54 18.12
C ARG A 272 -22.20 -29.41 16.93
N GLN A 273 -21.58 -29.34 15.75
CA GLN A 273 -21.93 -30.30 14.68
C GLN A 273 -20.86 -31.31 14.27
N ASN A 274 -19.54 -31.10 14.38
CA ASN A 274 -18.57 -32.12 13.87
C ASN A 274 -17.21 -32.27 14.59
N ALA A 275 -16.96 -31.64 15.74
CA ALA A 275 -15.68 -31.83 16.44
C ALA A 275 -15.91 -32.38 17.86
N LYS A 276 -15.73 -33.69 18.02
CA LYS A 276 -15.38 -34.25 19.34
C LYS A 276 -13.88 -34.02 19.51
N THR A 277 -13.48 -33.25 20.52
CA THR A 277 -12.09 -33.27 20.99
C THR A 277 -11.87 -34.66 21.58
N LEU A 278 -11.17 -35.52 20.84
CA LEU A 278 -10.69 -36.79 21.36
C LEU A 278 -9.38 -36.51 22.09
N GLU A 279 -9.45 -36.43 23.42
CA GLU A 279 -8.27 -36.25 24.28
C GLU A 279 -7.42 -37.53 24.37
N TYR A 280 -7.94 -38.67 23.90
CA TYR A 280 -7.27 -39.95 23.93
C TYR A 280 -7.56 -40.77 22.67
N TRP A 281 -6.50 -41.17 21.96
CA TRP A 281 -6.58 -42.05 20.80
C TRP A 281 -5.79 -43.32 21.09
N PRO A 282 -6.43 -44.45 21.46
CA PRO A 282 -5.73 -45.72 21.52
C PRO A 282 -5.54 -46.20 20.07
N LEU A 283 -4.40 -45.86 19.46
CA LEU A 283 -4.00 -46.46 18.20
C LEU A 283 -3.78 -47.95 18.46
N THR A 284 -4.57 -48.81 17.84
CA THR A 284 -4.24 -50.24 17.71
C THR A 284 -3.77 -50.49 16.28
N LEU A 285 -2.79 -51.38 16.09
CA LEU A 285 -2.21 -51.72 14.77
C LEU A 285 -3.26 -52.12 13.72
N LYS A 286 -4.46 -52.58 14.14
CA LYS A 286 -5.59 -52.86 13.25
C LYS A 286 -6.09 -51.63 12.49
N SER A 287 -5.98 -50.43 13.07
CA SER A 287 -6.49 -49.17 12.50
C SER A 287 -5.69 -48.66 11.30
N PHE A 288 -4.48 -49.17 11.07
CA PHE A 288 -3.63 -48.80 9.91
C PHE A 288 -3.87 -49.65 8.66
N SER A 289 -4.59 -50.78 8.78
CA SER A 289 -4.81 -51.71 7.65
C SER A 289 -5.62 -51.12 6.49
N ALA A 290 -6.40 -50.06 6.72
CA ALA A 290 -7.17 -49.38 5.68
C ALA A 290 -6.34 -48.37 4.85
N TRP A 291 -5.12 -48.03 5.29
CA TRP A 291 -4.24 -47.07 4.61
C TRP A 291 -3.02 -47.71 3.93
N SER A 292 -2.79 -49.01 4.11
CA SER A 292 -1.74 -49.75 3.41
C SER A 292 -2.18 -50.16 1.99
N GLY A 293 -2.46 -49.17 1.14
CA GLY A 293 -2.53 -49.38 -0.31
C GLY A 293 -1.11 -49.49 -0.91
N PRO A 294 -0.95 -50.09 -2.10
CA PRO A 294 0.36 -50.31 -2.74
C PRO A 294 1.23 -49.05 -2.82
N ALA A 295 0.59 -47.88 -2.99
CA ALA A 295 1.27 -46.59 -3.07
C ALA A 295 1.93 -46.15 -1.76
N VAL A 296 1.35 -46.48 -0.60
CA VAL A 296 1.93 -46.13 0.71
C VAL A 296 3.05 -47.09 1.08
N SER A 297 2.95 -48.36 0.70
CA SER A 297 4.05 -49.32 0.86
C SER A 297 5.24 -48.91 0.00
N SER A 298 5.02 -48.55 -1.27
CA SER A 298 6.10 -48.06 -2.16
C SER A 298 6.73 -46.75 -1.68
N ALA A 299 5.95 -45.82 -1.11
CA ALA A 299 6.49 -44.59 -0.55
C ALA A 299 7.32 -44.86 0.73
N LEU A 300 6.88 -45.79 1.58
CA LEU A 300 7.62 -46.21 2.76
C LEU A 300 8.90 -46.98 2.38
N ASP A 301 8.86 -47.83 1.36
CA ASP A 301 10.04 -48.56 0.85
C ASP A 301 11.06 -47.58 0.24
N ASN A 302 10.61 -46.57 -0.51
CA ASN A 302 11.49 -45.54 -1.07
C ASN A 302 12.10 -44.63 0.01
N VAL A 303 11.35 -44.30 1.06
CA VAL A 303 11.86 -43.53 2.20
C VAL A 303 12.80 -44.37 3.07
N ALA A 304 12.53 -45.67 3.23
CA ALA A 304 13.41 -46.59 3.93
C ALA A 304 14.72 -46.81 3.17
N LEU A 305 14.68 -46.91 1.84
CA LEU A 305 15.88 -46.94 0.98
C LEU A 305 16.67 -45.63 1.08
N SER A 306 16.01 -44.46 1.01
CA SER A 306 16.73 -43.19 1.11
C SER A 306 17.32 -42.94 2.50
N LEU A 307 16.64 -43.41 3.57
CA LEU A 307 17.19 -43.34 4.93
C LEU A 307 18.33 -44.35 5.12
N GLY A 308 18.24 -45.54 4.52
CA GLY A 308 19.32 -46.51 4.48
C GLY A 308 20.57 -45.94 3.81
N ASP A 309 20.41 -45.36 2.61
CA ASP A 309 21.52 -44.75 1.87
C ASP A 309 22.16 -43.57 2.62
N VAL A 310 21.35 -42.77 3.34
CA VAL A 310 21.84 -41.66 4.16
C VAL A 310 22.54 -42.15 5.43
N ILE A 311 22.06 -43.23 6.05
CA ILE A 311 22.70 -43.84 7.21
C ILE A 311 24.00 -44.53 6.80
N ASP A 312 24.05 -45.22 5.66
CA ASP A 312 25.25 -45.87 5.15
C ASP A 312 26.31 -44.83 4.74
N ALA A 313 25.91 -43.74 4.07
CA ALA A 313 26.80 -42.63 3.76
C ALA A 313 27.36 -41.95 5.03
N ALA A 314 26.50 -41.69 6.03
CA ALA A 314 26.93 -41.13 7.31
C ALA A 314 27.85 -42.08 8.09
N THR A 315 27.62 -43.40 7.99
CA THR A 315 28.46 -44.42 8.65
C THR A 315 29.83 -44.53 7.96
N GLN A 316 29.87 -44.37 6.64
CA GLN A 316 31.11 -44.37 5.87
C GLN A 316 31.97 -43.12 6.17
N ASP A 317 31.35 -41.94 6.25
CA ASP A 317 32.02 -40.68 6.66
C ASP A 317 32.54 -40.76 8.11
N ILE A 318 31.78 -41.37 9.03
CA ILE A 318 32.22 -41.59 10.41
C ILE A 318 33.38 -42.58 10.48
N SER A 319 33.39 -43.61 9.63
CA SER A 319 34.48 -44.58 9.54
C SER A 319 35.76 -43.96 8.97
N GLU A 320 35.67 -43.09 7.96
CA GLU A 320 36.82 -42.34 7.44
C GLU A 320 37.35 -41.36 8.49
N MET A 321 36.48 -40.60 9.18
CA MET A 321 36.90 -39.73 10.28
C MET A 321 37.54 -40.50 11.45
N ALA A 322 37.07 -41.71 11.76
CA ALA A 322 37.67 -42.56 12.78
C ALA A 322 39.05 -43.11 12.36
N SER A 323 39.26 -43.36 11.06
CA SER A 323 40.56 -43.74 10.49
C SER A 323 41.55 -42.58 10.54
N ASP A 324 41.11 -41.38 10.17
CA ASP A 324 41.93 -40.17 10.22
C ASP A 324 42.27 -39.76 11.66
N PHE A 325 41.34 -39.94 12.59
CA PHE A 325 41.60 -39.71 14.00
C PHE A 325 42.60 -40.73 14.57
N LYS A 326 42.51 -42.00 14.17
CA LYS A 326 43.51 -43.02 14.55
C LYS A 326 44.90 -42.72 13.97
N SER A 327 44.99 -42.30 12.70
CA SER A 327 46.28 -41.94 12.08
C SER A 327 46.89 -40.70 12.74
N PHE A 328 46.06 -39.73 13.09
CA PHE A 328 46.46 -38.52 13.82
C PHE A 328 46.96 -38.84 15.24
N VAL A 329 46.27 -39.73 15.97
CA VAL A 329 46.68 -40.16 17.32
C VAL A 329 47.95 -41.02 17.26
N ALA A 330 48.10 -41.90 16.28
CA ALA A 330 49.33 -42.67 16.08
C ALA A 330 50.54 -41.75 15.80
N SER A 331 50.34 -40.71 14.98
CA SER A 331 51.37 -39.70 14.71
C SER A 331 51.70 -38.80 15.91
N ALA A 332 50.75 -38.56 16.81
CA ALA A 332 50.91 -37.67 17.96
C ALA A 332 51.54 -38.37 19.19
N VAL A 333 51.40 -39.69 19.30
CA VAL A 333 51.87 -40.47 20.46
C VAL A 333 53.20 -41.18 20.17
N GLY A 334 53.72 -41.15 18.94
CA GLY A 334 55.01 -41.75 18.60
C GLY A 334 55.03 -43.27 18.76
N LEU A 335 53.89 -43.93 18.54
CA LEU A 335 53.80 -45.38 18.45
C LEU A 335 53.97 -45.76 16.98
N GLU A 336 55.21 -46.05 16.59
CA GLU A 336 55.46 -46.89 15.42
C GLU A 336 54.95 -48.30 15.76
N ASP A 337 54.00 -48.79 14.98
CA ASP A 337 53.51 -50.16 15.10
C ASP A 337 54.59 -51.10 14.53
N GLU A 338 55.50 -51.55 15.38
CA GLU A 338 56.27 -52.77 15.16
C GLU A 338 55.32 -53.98 15.28
N SER A 339 54.61 -54.32 14.20
CA SER A 339 54.10 -55.68 14.02
C SER A 339 53.77 -55.98 12.56
N GLY A 340 54.74 -56.55 11.84
CA GLY A 340 54.54 -57.00 10.47
C GLY A 340 55.73 -57.70 9.84
N ASP A 341 56.50 -58.49 10.60
CA ASP A 341 57.62 -59.29 10.06
C ASP A 341 57.67 -60.72 10.65
N GLU A 342 56.51 -61.36 10.84
CA GLU A 342 56.40 -62.75 11.30
C GLU A 342 55.51 -63.64 10.40
N ALA A 343 55.51 -63.43 9.07
CA ALA A 343 54.79 -64.32 8.16
C ALA A 343 55.53 -64.72 6.86
N GLU A 344 56.81 -64.39 6.68
CA GLU A 344 57.53 -64.81 5.45
C GLU A 344 59.02 -65.12 5.66
N ALA A 345 59.34 -65.89 6.70
CA ALA A 345 60.67 -66.45 6.92
C ALA A 345 60.66 -67.96 7.26
N GLU A 346 59.69 -68.71 6.72
CA GLU A 346 59.71 -70.19 6.74
C GLU A 346 59.53 -70.79 5.34
N ARG A 347 60.11 -70.14 4.32
CA ARG A 347 60.43 -70.76 3.02
C ARG A 347 61.76 -70.27 2.48
N GLN A 348 62.83 -70.48 3.25
CA GLN A 348 64.15 -70.73 2.68
C GLN A 348 65.05 -71.47 3.68
N LYS A 349 65.21 -72.78 3.41
CA LYS A 349 66.26 -73.74 3.81
C LYS A 349 65.89 -74.78 4.88
N ALA A 350 66.00 -76.04 4.42
CA ALA A 350 65.91 -77.35 5.08
C ALA A 350 64.52 -77.99 5.07
#